data_AF-A0A091UBM5-F1
#
_entry.id   AF-A0A091UBM5-F1
#
_cell.length_a   1.000
_cell.length_b   1.000
_cell.length_c   1.000
_cell.angle_alpha   90.00
_cell.angle_beta   90.00
_cell.angle_gamma   90.00
#
_symmetry.space_group_name_H-M   'P 1'
#
loop_
_entity.id
_entity.type
_entity.pdbx_description
1 polymer ?
#
loop_
_entity_poly.entity_id
_entity_poly.type
_entity_poly.pdbx_seq_one_letter_code
_entity_poly.pdbx_strand_id
1 'polypeptide(L)'
;DFGFGNFYKSGEPLTTWCGSPPYAAPEVFEGQQYEGPQLDIWSMGVVLYVLVCGALPFDGPTLPILRQRVLEGRFRIPYFMSEECEHLIRRMLVLDPSKRLTIAQIKEHKWMLVEVPAQRPILYPPGQENEPSIGEYNEQVLRLMHSLGIDQQKTLENKSYNHFAAIYYLLVERLKSHRSSFPVEQRLDARQRRPSTIAEQTVAKVRS
;
A
#
# COMPACT_ATOMS: atom_id res chain seq x y z
N ASP A 1 -0.22 6.70 4.16
CA ASP A 1 -1.47 7.46 4.27
C ASP A 1 -1.80 7.99 2.88
N PHE A 2 -2.96 7.63 2.33
CA PHE A 2 -3.43 8.13 1.02
C PHE A 2 -4.37 9.34 1.19
N GLY A 3 -4.48 9.93 2.39
CA GLY A 3 -5.41 11.02 2.74
C GLY A 3 -5.23 12.34 1.97
N PHE A 4 -4.22 12.45 1.11
CA PHE A 4 -4.01 13.58 0.20
C PHE A 4 -4.22 13.22 -1.29
N GLY A 5 -4.59 11.98 -1.59
CA GLY A 5 -4.88 11.53 -2.95
C GLY A 5 -6.14 12.21 -3.50
N ASN A 6 -6.09 12.64 -4.75
CA ASN A 6 -7.24 13.15 -5.48
C ASN A 6 -7.56 12.24 -6.66
N PHE A 7 -8.83 12.17 -7.08
CA PHE A 7 -9.22 11.40 -8.25
C PHE A 7 -8.74 12.14 -9.50
N TYR A 8 -7.78 11.54 -10.20
CA TYR A 8 -7.32 12.04 -11.50
C TYR A 8 -8.30 11.64 -12.60
N LYS A 9 -8.72 12.59 -13.42
CA LYS A 9 -9.35 12.36 -14.72
C LYS A 9 -8.43 12.91 -15.81
N SER A 10 -8.26 12.12 -16.88
CA SER A 10 -7.43 12.52 -18.00
C SER A 10 -7.93 13.85 -18.60
N GLY A 11 -7.08 14.88 -18.60
CA GLY A 11 -7.40 16.21 -19.12
C GLY A 11 -7.94 17.23 -18.11
N GLU A 12 -8.12 16.87 -16.84
CA GLU A 12 -8.47 17.82 -15.77
C GLU A 12 -7.26 18.10 -14.88
N PRO A 13 -6.68 19.31 -14.94
CA PRO A 13 -5.52 19.66 -14.12
C PRO A 13 -5.89 19.90 -12.66
N LEU A 14 -5.00 19.49 -11.76
CA LEU A 14 -5.14 19.69 -10.32
C LEU A 14 -4.39 20.97 -9.88
N THR A 15 -4.88 21.61 -8.81
CA THR A 15 -4.33 22.88 -8.28
C THR A 15 -4.02 22.84 -6.77
N THR A 16 -4.25 21.71 -6.10
CA THR A 16 -4.20 21.60 -4.64
C THR A 16 -2.79 21.25 -4.12
N TRP A 17 -2.18 22.15 -3.36
CA TRP A 17 -0.93 21.88 -2.64
C TRP A 17 -1.14 20.93 -1.47
N CYS A 18 -0.88 19.65 -1.69
CA CYS A 18 -0.89 18.63 -0.64
C CYS A 18 0.38 17.78 -0.76
N GLY A 19 1.31 17.89 0.20
CA GLY A 19 2.54 17.10 0.19
C GLY A 19 3.63 17.65 1.11
N SER A 20 4.59 16.81 1.47
CA SER A 20 5.79 17.25 2.19
C SER A 20 6.77 17.90 1.19
N PRO A 21 7.25 19.15 1.42
CA PRO A 21 8.01 19.91 0.42
C PRO A 21 9.19 19.19 -0.25
N PRO A 22 9.99 18.33 0.44
CA PRO A 22 11.12 17.64 -0.19
C PRO A 22 10.74 16.65 -1.30
N TYR A 23 9.48 16.19 -1.33
CA TYR A 23 8.98 15.22 -2.32
C TYR A 23 8.17 15.88 -3.44
N ALA A 24 7.88 17.18 -3.32
CA ALA A 24 7.09 17.90 -4.31
C ALA A 24 7.89 18.08 -5.62
N ALA A 25 7.19 17.93 -6.74
CA ALA A 25 7.73 18.12 -8.08
C ALA A 25 7.91 19.62 -8.41
N PRO A 26 8.80 19.98 -9.34
CA PRO A 26 9.10 21.38 -9.68
C PRO A 26 7.87 22.19 -10.10
N GLU A 27 6.96 21.61 -10.88
CA GLU A 27 5.73 22.24 -11.37
C GLU A 27 4.78 22.65 -10.23
N VAL A 28 4.84 21.94 -9.09
CA VAL A 28 4.10 22.31 -7.87
C VAL A 28 4.64 23.65 -7.35
N PHE A 29 5.97 23.78 -7.23
CA PHE A 29 6.62 25.01 -6.78
C PHE A 29 6.40 26.20 -7.73
N GLU A 30 6.17 25.95 -9.02
CA GLU A 30 5.83 26.96 -10.00
C GLU A 30 4.34 27.34 -10.00
N GLY A 31 3.50 26.61 -9.27
CA GLY A 31 2.06 26.82 -9.23
C GLY A 31 1.38 26.51 -10.57
N GLN A 32 2.02 25.67 -11.39
CA GLN A 32 1.46 25.26 -12.67
C GLN A 32 0.32 24.26 -12.47
N GLN A 33 -0.55 24.18 -13.47
CA GLN A 33 -1.50 23.08 -13.58
C GLN A 33 -0.75 21.79 -13.89
N TYR A 34 -1.06 20.71 -13.17
CA TYR A 34 -0.32 19.45 -13.28
C TYR A 34 -1.26 18.24 -13.39
N GLU A 35 -0.72 17.15 -13.94
CA GLU A 35 -1.35 15.82 -13.96
C GLU A 35 -0.83 14.97 -12.80
N GLY A 36 -1.72 14.23 -12.13
CA GLY A 36 -1.40 13.43 -10.94
C GLY A 36 -0.27 12.40 -11.15
N PRO A 37 -0.33 11.53 -12.18
CA PRO A 37 0.64 10.45 -12.34
C PRO A 37 2.11 10.91 -12.42
N GLN A 38 2.37 12.06 -13.06
CA GLN A 38 3.74 12.58 -13.24
C GLN A 38 4.32 13.15 -11.94
N LEU A 39 3.47 13.69 -11.06
CA LEU A 39 3.86 14.12 -9.71
C LEU A 39 4.26 12.93 -8.84
N ASP A 40 3.48 11.85 -8.91
CA ASP A 40 3.74 10.64 -8.14
C ASP A 40 5.07 10.01 -8.58
N ILE A 41 5.37 10.00 -9.88
CA ILE A 41 6.65 9.51 -10.42
C ILE A 41 7.83 10.31 -9.89
N TRP A 42 7.72 11.65 -9.81
CA TRP A 42 8.77 12.48 -9.21
C TRP A 42 8.97 12.10 -7.74
N SER A 43 7.89 12.03 -6.97
CA SER A 43 7.92 11.68 -5.55
C SER A 43 8.52 10.29 -5.33
N MET A 44 8.17 9.32 -6.17
CA MET A 44 8.77 7.98 -6.17
C MET A 44 10.27 8.01 -6.48
N GLY A 45 10.73 8.89 -7.38
CA GLY A 45 12.14 9.07 -7.69
C GLY A 45 12.92 9.61 -6.48
N VAL A 46 12.32 10.55 -5.74
CA VAL A 46 12.88 11.07 -4.49
C VAL A 46 12.99 9.95 -3.45
N VAL A 47 11.92 9.16 -3.26
CA VAL A 47 11.93 8.02 -2.32
C VAL A 47 12.96 6.98 -2.70
N LEU A 48 13.04 6.60 -3.99
CA LEU A 48 14.03 5.64 -4.48
C LEU A 48 15.46 6.12 -4.18
N TYR A 49 15.75 7.39 -4.46
CA TYR A 49 17.04 7.98 -4.13
C TYR A 49 17.34 7.90 -2.63
N VAL A 50 16.36 8.23 -1.76
CA VAL A 50 16.53 8.13 -0.30
C VAL A 50 16.82 6.69 0.14
N LEU A 51 16.13 5.70 -0.43
CA LEU A 51 16.35 4.29 -0.11
C LEU A 51 17.76 3.81 -0.48
N VAL A 52 18.31 4.31 -1.59
CA VAL A 52 19.63 3.90 -2.09
C VAL A 52 20.76 4.69 -1.42
N CYS A 53 20.57 6.00 -1.22
CA CYS A 53 21.61 6.92 -0.77
C CYS A 53 21.55 7.24 0.74
N GLY A 54 20.43 6.97 1.41
CA GLY A 54 20.20 7.35 2.81
C GLY A 54 20.03 8.86 3.04
N ALA A 55 19.88 9.66 1.97
CA ALA A 55 19.77 11.10 2.01
C ALA A 55 18.82 11.61 0.91
N LEU A 56 18.29 12.82 1.08
CA LEU A 56 17.44 13.47 0.07
C LEU A 56 18.26 13.90 -1.16
N PRO A 57 17.71 13.79 -2.39
CA PRO A 57 18.35 14.33 -3.58
C PRO A 57 18.34 15.87 -3.60
N PHE A 58 17.28 16.46 -3.04
CA PHE A 58 17.11 17.90 -2.87
C PHE A 58 16.73 18.19 -1.41
N ASP A 59 17.52 19.04 -0.76
CA ASP A 59 17.26 19.49 0.60
C ASP A 59 17.65 20.97 0.71
N GLY A 60 17.17 21.70 1.70
CA GLY A 60 17.54 23.10 1.91
C GLY A 60 17.10 23.59 3.28
N PRO A 61 17.89 24.46 3.95
CA PRO A 61 17.55 24.95 5.29
C PRO A 61 16.30 25.84 5.32
N THR A 62 15.88 26.33 4.15
CA THR A 62 14.66 27.12 3.99
C THR A 62 13.92 26.69 2.72
N LEU A 63 12.60 26.89 2.69
CA LEU A 63 11.75 26.56 1.55
C LEU A 63 12.20 27.23 0.24
N PRO A 64 12.63 28.51 0.21
CA PRO A 64 13.17 29.12 -1.01
C PRO A 64 14.42 28.43 -1.54
N ILE A 65 15.34 28.01 -0.67
CA ILE A 65 16.57 27.29 -1.08
C ILE A 65 16.23 25.90 -1.60
N LEU A 66 15.30 25.20 -0.94
CA LEU A 66 14.80 23.91 -1.41
C LEU A 66 14.16 24.05 -2.80
N ARG A 67 13.26 25.04 -2.96
CA ARG A 67 12.62 25.35 -4.26
C ARG A 67 13.66 25.57 -5.35
N GLN A 68 14.68 26.39 -5.09
CA GLN A 68 15.74 26.63 -6.07
C GLN A 68 16.43 25.32 -6.49
N ARG A 69 16.82 24.47 -5.53
CA ARG A 69 17.49 23.19 -5.81
C ARG A 69 16.60 22.21 -6.59
N VAL A 70 15.31 22.17 -6.26
CA VAL A 70 14.32 21.36 -7.00
C VAL A 70 14.20 21.84 -8.44
N LEU A 71 14.09 23.16 -8.67
CA LEU A 71 13.98 23.75 -10.00
C LEU A 71 15.28 23.65 -10.82
N GLU A 72 16.44 23.61 -10.16
CA GLU A 72 17.72 23.31 -10.82
C GLU A 72 17.81 21.84 -11.28
N GLY A 73 17.10 20.92 -10.60
CA GLY A 73 17.06 19.49 -10.94
C GLY A 73 18.39 18.77 -10.78
N ARG A 74 19.37 19.38 -10.09
CA ARG A 74 20.71 18.82 -9.90
C ARG A 74 20.81 18.11 -8.55
N PHE A 75 21.11 16.83 -8.59
CA PHE A 75 21.41 16.01 -7.42
C PHE A 75 22.71 15.24 -7.64
N ARG A 76 23.32 14.76 -6.54
CA ARG A 76 24.60 14.05 -6.59
C ARG A 76 24.39 12.57 -6.85
N ILE A 77 25.30 11.93 -7.58
CA ILE A 77 25.32 10.48 -7.74
C ILE A 77 26.50 9.92 -6.95
N PRO A 78 26.26 9.10 -5.92
CA PRO A 78 27.34 8.42 -5.20
C PRO A 78 28.01 7.34 -6.05
N TYR A 79 29.29 7.10 -5.82
CA TYR A 79 30.09 6.10 -6.55
C TYR A 79 29.60 4.66 -6.41
N PHE A 80 28.86 4.35 -5.34
CA PHE A 80 28.32 3.02 -5.08
C PHE A 80 27.01 2.74 -5.83
N MET A 81 26.41 3.76 -6.44
CA MET A 81 25.17 3.60 -7.20
C MET A 81 25.48 2.92 -8.53
N SER A 82 24.78 1.82 -8.83
CA SER A 82 24.88 1.17 -10.14
C SER A 82 24.37 2.10 -11.24
N GLU A 83 24.98 2.03 -12.42
CA GLU A 83 24.58 2.82 -13.60
C GLU A 83 23.09 2.70 -13.93
N GLU A 84 22.52 1.49 -13.83
CA GLU A 84 21.10 1.24 -14.09
C GLU A 84 20.18 1.94 -13.07
N CYS A 85 20.61 2.06 -11.81
CA CYS A 85 19.88 2.77 -10.76
C CYS A 85 19.92 4.29 -11.02
N GLU A 86 21.11 4.81 -11.31
CA GLU A 86 21.30 6.21 -11.68
C GLU A 86 20.41 6.56 -12.87
N HIS A 87 20.44 5.74 -13.93
CA HIS A 87 19.66 5.95 -15.13
C HIS A 87 18.15 6.01 -14.83
N LEU A 88 17.64 5.08 -14.01
CA LEU A 88 16.24 5.09 -13.60
C LEU A 88 15.89 6.37 -12.83
N ILE A 89 16.65 6.72 -11.79
CA ILE A 89 16.39 7.90 -10.96
C ILE A 89 16.44 9.18 -11.81
N ARG A 90 17.43 9.33 -12.70
CA ARG A 90 17.52 10.49 -13.61
C ARG A 90 16.31 10.61 -14.53
N ARG A 91 15.73 9.49 -14.95
CA ARG A 91 14.55 9.46 -15.83
C ARG A 91 13.22 9.66 -15.06
N MET A 92 13.22 9.49 -13.74
CA MET A 92 12.10 9.86 -12.86
C MET A 92 12.17 11.32 -12.42
N LEU A 93 13.36 11.84 -12.12
CA LEU A 93 13.62 13.22 -11.66
C LEU A 93 13.92 14.18 -12.82
N VAL A 94 13.14 14.09 -13.89
CA VAL A 94 13.22 15.02 -15.04
C VAL A 94 12.35 16.23 -14.75
N LEU A 95 12.87 17.45 -14.95
CA LEU A 95 12.11 18.68 -14.69
C LEU A 95 10.82 18.74 -15.51
N ASP A 96 10.93 18.51 -16.82
CA ASP A 96 9.81 18.46 -17.75
C ASP A 96 8.94 17.21 -17.49
N PRO A 97 7.68 17.38 -17.00
CA PRO A 97 6.80 16.26 -16.66
C PRO A 97 6.51 15.34 -17.85
N SER A 98 6.45 15.90 -19.07
CA SER A 98 6.16 15.13 -20.29
C SER A 98 7.28 14.17 -20.69
N LYS A 99 8.50 14.39 -20.19
CA LYS A 99 9.70 13.59 -20.48
C LYS A 99 10.02 12.57 -19.38
N ARG A 100 9.30 12.62 -18.25
CA ARG A 100 9.42 11.63 -17.17
C ARG A 100 8.94 10.28 -17.65
N LEU A 101 9.52 9.21 -17.12
CA LEU A 101 9.03 7.86 -17.42
C LEU A 101 7.63 7.66 -16.88
N THR A 102 6.81 6.90 -17.59
CA THR A 102 5.55 6.39 -17.07
C THR A 102 5.80 5.20 -16.13
N ILE A 103 4.82 4.86 -15.29
CA ILE A 103 4.91 3.66 -14.42
C ILE A 103 5.12 2.38 -15.24
N ALA A 104 4.48 2.27 -16.41
CA ALA A 104 4.69 1.12 -17.30
C ALA A 104 6.16 1.01 -17.74
N GLN A 105 6.75 2.13 -18.16
CA GLN A 105 8.17 2.16 -18.55
C GLN A 105 9.12 1.91 -17.37
N ILE A 106 8.76 2.37 -16.16
CA ILE A 106 9.53 2.09 -14.94
C ILE A 106 9.54 0.59 -14.64
N LYS A 107 8.38 -0.09 -14.71
CA LYS A 107 8.28 -1.54 -14.46
C LYS A 107 9.14 -2.37 -15.40
N GLU A 108 9.31 -1.91 -16.64
CA GLU A 108 10.14 -2.57 -17.67
C GLU A 108 11.61 -2.11 -17.64
N HIS A 109 11.96 -1.18 -16.75
CA HIS A 109 13.32 -0.67 -16.66
C HIS A 109 14.28 -1.76 -16.17
N LYS A 110 15.47 -1.84 -16.78
CA LYS A 110 16.48 -2.87 -16.47
C LYS A 110 16.76 -3.02 -14.97
N TRP A 111 16.91 -1.90 -14.25
CA TRP A 111 17.11 -1.90 -12.80
C TRP A 111 15.99 -2.61 -12.01
N MET A 112 14.73 -2.52 -12.47
CA MET A 112 13.59 -3.21 -11.88
C MET A 112 13.54 -4.70 -12.22
N LEU A 113 14.16 -5.09 -13.34
CA LEU A 113 14.21 -6.46 -13.84
C LEU A 113 15.43 -7.24 -13.32
N VAL A 114 16.35 -6.59 -12.59
CA VAL A 114 17.50 -7.28 -12.00
C VAL A 114 16.98 -8.35 -11.03
N GLU A 115 17.29 -9.61 -11.33
CA GLU A 115 16.99 -10.73 -10.44
C GLU A 115 17.86 -10.60 -9.18
N VAL A 116 17.26 -10.10 -8.10
CA VAL A 116 17.86 -10.21 -6.77
C VAL A 116 17.66 -11.67 -6.34
N PRO A 117 18.73 -12.43 -5.99
CA PRO A 117 18.62 -13.77 -5.42
C PRO A 117 17.67 -13.71 -4.21
N ALA A 118 16.44 -14.17 -4.43
CA ALA A 118 15.36 -13.96 -3.50
C ALA A 118 15.48 -14.94 -2.33
N GLN A 119 16.06 -14.51 -1.21
CA GLN A 119 15.40 -14.76 0.06
C GLN A 119 14.30 -13.70 0.23
N ARG A 120 13.37 -13.61 -0.72
CA ARG A 120 12.20 -12.74 -0.55
C ARG A 120 11.36 -13.42 0.53
N PRO A 121 11.09 -12.80 1.69
CA PRO A 121 9.88 -13.13 2.41
C PRO A 121 8.76 -12.83 1.41
N ILE A 122 8.02 -13.86 1.02
CA ILE A 122 6.83 -13.69 0.21
C ILE A 122 5.84 -12.93 1.09
N LEU A 123 5.87 -11.60 1.04
CA LEU A 123 4.84 -10.78 1.67
C LEU A 123 3.54 -10.88 0.86
N TYR A 124 3.67 -11.07 -0.46
CA TYR A 124 2.56 -11.31 -1.39
C TYR A 124 2.99 -12.28 -2.50
N PRO A 125 2.30 -13.42 -2.69
CA PRO A 125 2.56 -14.33 -3.80
C PRO A 125 2.26 -13.64 -5.15
N PRO A 126 3.19 -13.67 -6.13
CA PRO A 126 2.92 -13.16 -7.46
C PRO A 126 1.89 -14.07 -8.13
N GLY A 127 0.69 -13.56 -8.39
CA GLY A 127 -0.39 -14.33 -9.05
C GLY A 127 -1.76 -14.29 -8.39
N GLN A 128 -2.00 -13.46 -7.37
CA GLN A 128 -3.37 -13.14 -6.93
C GLN A 128 -3.72 -11.68 -7.22
N GLU A 129 -3.63 -11.27 -8.49
CA GLU A 129 -4.58 -10.28 -9.04
C GLU A 129 -5.97 -10.91 -9.27
N ASN A 130 -6.26 -12.05 -8.65
CA ASN A 130 -7.60 -12.33 -8.18
C ASN A 130 -7.88 -11.40 -6.99
N GLU A 131 -7.94 -10.09 -7.24
CA GLU A 131 -9.07 -9.34 -6.68
C GLU A 131 -10.27 -10.24 -6.99
N PRO A 132 -10.96 -10.81 -5.98
CA PRO A 132 -12.18 -11.53 -6.28
C PRO A 132 -13.00 -10.56 -7.11
N SER A 133 -13.23 -10.93 -8.39
CA SER A 133 -14.17 -10.25 -9.27
C SER A 133 -15.34 -9.83 -8.39
N ILE A 134 -15.63 -8.53 -8.32
CA ILE A 134 -16.74 -7.97 -7.52
C ILE A 134 -17.96 -8.86 -7.77
N GLY A 135 -18.23 -9.82 -6.88
CA GLY A 135 -19.18 -10.91 -7.14
C GLY A 135 -18.78 -12.33 -6.68
N GLU A 136 -17.50 -12.70 -6.55
CA GLU A 136 -17.10 -14.03 -6.08
C GLU A 136 -16.77 -14.03 -4.59
N TYR A 137 -17.79 -14.21 -3.77
CA TYR A 137 -17.64 -14.31 -2.32
C TYR A 137 -17.15 -15.72 -1.93
N ASN A 138 -16.32 -15.80 -0.89
CA ASN A 138 -15.83 -17.07 -0.37
C ASN A 138 -16.94 -17.79 0.41
N GLU A 139 -17.49 -18.84 -0.18
CA GLU A 139 -18.54 -19.70 0.38
C GLU A 139 -18.26 -20.17 1.82
N GLN A 140 -17.00 -20.47 2.17
CA GLN A 140 -16.64 -20.92 3.51
C GLN A 140 -16.77 -19.78 4.54
N VAL A 141 -16.37 -18.56 4.15
CA VAL A 141 -16.52 -17.35 4.96
C VAL A 141 -18.00 -17.02 5.13
N LEU A 142 -18.79 -17.10 4.05
CA LEU A 142 -20.22 -16.84 4.11
C LEU A 142 -20.93 -17.84 5.05
N ARG A 143 -20.61 -19.13 4.97
CA ARG A 143 -21.12 -20.15 5.89
C ARG A 143 -20.75 -19.86 7.35
N LEU A 144 -19.51 -19.42 7.59
CA LEU A 144 -19.05 -19.03 8.92
C LEU A 144 -19.82 -17.80 9.43
N MET A 145 -20.00 -16.77 8.60
CA MET A 145 -20.80 -15.59 8.93
C MET A 145 -22.23 -15.96 9.30
N HIS A 146 -22.88 -16.83 8.52
CA HIS A 146 -24.22 -17.34 8.85
C HIS A 146 -24.24 -18.12 10.17
N SER A 147 -23.23 -18.95 10.44
CA SER A 147 -23.13 -19.66 11.72
C SER A 147 -22.95 -18.72 12.93
N LEU A 148 -22.44 -17.51 12.70
CA LEU A 148 -22.30 -16.44 13.69
C LEU A 148 -23.55 -15.55 13.79
N GLY A 149 -24.62 -15.88 13.06
CA GLY A 149 -25.86 -15.09 13.02
C GLY A 149 -25.79 -13.84 12.16
N ILE A 150 -24.79 -13.75 11.27
CA ILE A 150 -24.60 -12.62 10.37
C ILE A 150 -25.26 -12.94 9.02
N ASP A 151 -26.17 -12.07 8.60
CA ASP A 151 -26.95 -12.21 7.38
C ASP A 151 -26.06 -12.11 6.11
N GLN A 152 -26.02 -13.19 5.34
CA GLN A 152 -25.24 -13.27 4.11
C GLN A 152 -25.78 -12.34 3.02
N GLN A 153 -27.11 -12.14 2.94
CA GLN A 153 -27.72 -11.32 1.88
C GLN A 153 -27.28 -9.86 2.01
N LYS A 154 -27.24 -9.33 3.25
CA LYS A 154 -26.75 -7.97 3.52
C LYS A 154 -25.26 -7.76 3.24
N THR A 155 -24.47 -8.83 3.25
CA THR A 155 -23.04 -8.82 2.89
C THR A 155 -22.84 -8.74 1.38
N LEU A 156 -23.77 -9.35 0.62
CA LEU A 156 -23.75 -9.44 -0.85
C LEU A 156 -24.37 -8.20 -1.51
N GLU A 157 -25.41 -7.62 -0.89
CA GLU A 157 -26.22 -6.54 -1.50
C GLU A 157 -25.60 -5.15 -1.39
N ASN A 158 -24.58 -4.95 -0.55
CA ASN A 158 -24.10 -3.62 -0.22
C ASN A 158 -22.62 -3.43 -0.59
N LYS A 159 -22.36 -2.65 -1.65
CA LYS A 159 -21.01 -2.12 -1.97
C LYS A 159 -20.54 -1.05 -0.99
N SER A 160 -21.31 -0.77 0.05
CA SER A 160 -20.91 0.09 1.16
C SER A 160 -19.95 -0.68 2.07
N TYR A 161 -18.82 -0.07 2.42
CA TYR A 161 -17.86 -0.56 3.43
C TYR A 161 -18.50 -0.56 4.83
N ASN A 162 -19.54 -1.36 5.00
CA ASN A 162 -20.33 -1.50 6.22
C ASN A 162 -19.75 -2.60 7.13
N HIS A 163 -20.33 -2.78 8.32
CA HIS A 163 -19.84 -3.77 9.28
C HIS A 163 -19.86 -5.21 8.73
N PHE A 164 -20.80 -5.54 7.83
CA PHE A 164 -20.87 -6.85 7.17
C PHE A 164 -19.66 -7.10 6.26
N ALA A 165 -19.33 -6.12 5.41
CA ALA A 165 -18.14 -6.17 4.57
C ALA A 165 -16.85 -6.25 5.40
N ALA A 166 -16.75 -5.47 6.48
CA ALA A 166 -15.59 -5.50 7.37
C ALA A 166 -15.39 -6.88 8.00
N ILE A 167 -16.46 -7.49 8.56
CA ILE A 167 -16.38 -8.85 9.13
C ILE A 167 -16.00 -9.86 8.06
N TYR A 168 -16.60 -9.77 6.87
CA TYR A 168 -16.28 -10.66 5.75
C TYR A 168 -14.79 -10.61 5.39
N TYR A 169 -14.22 -9.42 5.16
CA TYR A 169 -12.80 -9.28 4.79
C TYR A 169 -11.84 -9.73 5.90
N LEU A 170 -12.18 -9.45 7.17
CA LEU A 170 -11.38 -9.93 8.32
C LEU A 170 -11.40 -11.47 8.43
N LEU A 171 -12.54 -12.10 8.14
CA LEU A 171 -12.64 -13.56 8.13
C LEU A 171 -11.91 -14.18 6.94
N VAL A 172 -11.95 -13.54 5.77
CA VAL A 172 -11.15 -13.93 4.59
C VAL A 172 -9.66 -13.89 4.94
N GLU A 173 -9.19 -12.80 5.55
CA GLU A 173 -7.79 -12.64 5.97
C GLU A 173 -7.37 -13.68 7.03
N ARG A 174 -8.25 -13.96 7.99
CA ARG A 174 -8.05 -14.99 9.01
C ARG A 174 -7.98 -16.40 8.41
N LEU A 175 -8.81 -16.72 7.42
CA LEU A 175 -8.76 -18.01 6.72
C LEU A 175 -7.51 -18.15 5.84
N LYS A 176 -7.06 -17.07 5.20
CA LYS A 176 -5.81 -17.04 4.41
C LYS A 176 -4.58 -17.25 5.30
N SER A 177 -4.52 -16.58 6.44
CA SER A 177 -3.42 -16.70 7.41
C SER A 177 -3.37 -18.06 8.11
N HIS A 178 -4.51 -18.70 8.39
CA HIS A 178 -4.55 -20.03 9.01
C HIS A 178 -4.20 -21.19 8.07
N ARG A 179 -4.09 -20.99 6.74
CA ARG A 179 -3.53 -22.02 5.83
C ARG A 179 -2.00 -22.17 5.97
N SER A 180 -1.32 -21.20 6.58
CA SER A 180 0.15 -21.19 6.71
C SER A 180 0.68 -21.96 7.92
N SER A 181 -0.17 -22.49 8.79
CA SER A 181 0.27 -23.11 10.04
C SER A 181 -0.72 -24.15 10.53
N PHE A 182 -0.63 -25.39 10.02
CA PHE A 182 -0.99 -26.59 10.79
C PHE A 182 -0.35 -27.85 10.15
N PRO A 183 0.41 -28.67 10.92
CA PRO A 183 0.50 -30.10 10.67
C PRO A 183 -0.88 -30.71 10.94
N VAL A 184 -1.30 -31.61 10.06
CA VAL A 184 -2.55 -32.36 10.16
C VAL A 184 -2.53 -33.21 11.43
N GLU A 185 -3.45 -32.96 12.36
CA GLU A 185 -3.98 -34.05 13.18
C GLU A 185 -5.43 -33.79 13.62
N GLN A 186 -6.31 -34.66 13.16
CA GLN A 186 -7.68 -34.79 13.60
C GLN A 186 -7.69 -35.38 15.01
N ARG A 187 -8.33 -34.72 15.97
CA ARG A 187 -9.19 -35.36 16.97
C ARG A 187 -10.10 -34.34 17.64
N LEU A 188 -11.39 -34.60 17.50
CA LEU A 188 -12.47 -34.01 18.28
C LEU A 188 -12.35 -34.50 19.72
N ASP A 189 -12.24 -33.59 20.68
CA ASP A 189 -12.70 -33.86 22.04
C ASP A 189 -13.51 -32.67 22.54
N ALA A 190 -14.83 -32.84 22.50
CA ALA A 190 -15.83 -31.92 23.00
C ALA A 190 -15.92 -31.97 24.53
N ARG A 191 -14.82 -31.66 25.23
CA ARG A 191 -14.80 -31.61 26.70
C ARG A 191 -13.66 -30.73 27.21
N GLN A 192 -13.78 -29.40 27.03
CA GLN A 192 -13.19 -28.37 27.89
C GLN A 192 -13.62 -26.97 27.42
N ARG A 193 -14.88 -26.60 27.69
CA ARG A 193 -15.25 -25.18 27.70
C ARG A 193 -14.68 -24.57 28.98
N ARG A 194 -13.69 -23.68 28.85
CA ARG A 194 -13.26 -22.79 29.93
C ARG A 194 -14.31 -21.66 30.04
N PRO A 195 -14.89 -21.40 31.23
CA PRO A 195 -15.84 -20.31 31.42
C PRO A 195 -15.13 -18.97 31.30
N SER A 196 -15.71 -18.06 30.52
CA SER A 196 -15.15 -16.74 30.21
C SER A 196 -16.10 -15.64 30.63
N THR A 197 -16.19 -15.35 31.93
CA THR A 197 -16.53 -14.01 32.45
C THR A 197 -16.42 -13.96 33.98
N ILE A 198 -15.91 -12.83 34.49
CA ILE A 198 -15.79 -12.51 35.92
C ILE A 198 -17.16 -12.44 36.63
N ALA A 199 -18.26 -12.34 35.88
CA ALA A 199 -19.62 -12.32 36.40
C ALA A 199 -20.15 -13.71 36.86
N GLU A 200 -19.53 -14.83 36.45
CA GLU A 200 -19.97 -16.18 36.86
C GLU A 200 -19.36 -16.64 38.19
N GLN A 201 -18.33 -15.95 38.71
CA GLN A 201 -17.67 -16.33 39.97
C GLN A 201 -18.41 -15.86 41.24
N THR A 202 -19.33 -14.91 41.14
CA THR A 202 -20.11 -14.40 42.29
C THR A 202 -21.34 -15.25 42.61
N VAL A 203 -21.86 -16.04 41.66
CA VAL A 203 -23.04 -16.89 41.89
C VAL A 203 -22.66 -18.23 42.55
N ALA A 204 -21.44 -18.71 42.35
CA ALA A 204 -20.96 -19.96 42.96
C ALA A 204 -20.54 -19.84 44.44
N LYS A 205 -20.41 -18.61 44.98
CA LYS A 205 -19.96 -18.38 46.37
C LYS A 205 -21.09 -18.10 47.37
N VAL A 206 -22.35 -18.17 46.95
CA VAL A 206 -23.54 -17.94 47.81
C VAL A 206 -24.30 -19.25 48.11
N ARG A 207 -23.77 -20.40 47.69
CA ARG A 207 -24.34 -21.73 47.96
C ARG A 207 -23.37 -22.69 48.66
N SER A 208 -22.42 -22.17 49.43
CA SER A 208 -21.57 -22.95 50.36
C SER A 208 -21.87 -22.53 51.78
#